data_AF-W7MGE5-F1
#
_entry.id   AF-W7MGE5-F1
#
_cell.length_a   1.000
_cell.length_b   1.000
_cell.length_c   1.000
_cell.angle_alpha   90.00
_cell.angle_beta   90.00
_cell.angle_gamma   90.00
#
_symmetry.space_group_name_H-M   'P 1'
#
loop_
_entity.id
_entity.type
_entity.pdbx_description
1 polymer ?
#
loop_
_entity_poly.entity_id
_entity_poly.type
_entity_poly.pdbx_seq_one_letter_code
_entity_poly.pdbx_strand_id
1 'polypeptide(L)'
;MRSYTLLALAGPLAVSAASGSGHSTRYWDCCKPSCSWSGKAAVNAPALTCDKNDNPISNTNAVNGCEGGGSAYACTNYSPWAVNDELAYGFAATKLSGGSEASWCCACYALTFTTGPVKGKKMIVQSTNTGGDLGDNHFDLMMPGGGVGIFDGCTSEFGKALGGAQYGGISSRSECDSFPELLKDGCHWRFDWFENADNPDFTFEQVQCPKALLDISGCKRDDDSSFPAFKGDTSASKPQASSSAKKTTSAAAAAQPQKTKDSAPVVQKSSTKTAAQPEPTKPAEKPTSTKPAAKPQTDKPVATKPAATKPAQPINKPKTTQKASVVPAYYQCGGSKSAYPNGNLACATGSKCVKQNEYYSQCVPN
;
A
#
# COMPACT_ATOMS: atom_id res chain seq x y z
N MET A 1 53.43 32.15 2.48
CA MET A 1 52.76 30.84 2.35
C MET A 1 51.51 31.05 1.53
N ARG A 2 51.41 30.47 0.33
CA ARG A 2 50.21 30.56 -0.51
C ARG A 2 49.24 29.46 -0.09
N SER A 3 48.14 29.85 0.55
CA SER A 3 47.04 28.93 0.88
C SER A 3 46.31 28.54 -0.41
N TYR A 4 46.39 27.27 -0.78
CA TYR A 4 45.56 26.69 -1.82
C TYR A 4 44.28 26.18 -1.18
N THR A 5 43.17 26.88 -1.42
CA THR A 5 41.83 26.39 -1.08
C THR A 5 41.50 25.24 -2.02
N LEU A 6 41.51 24.01 -1.52
CA LEU A 6 40.97 22.84 -2.21
C LEU A 6 39.44 23.00 -2.32
N LEU A 7 38.96 23.33 -3.52
CA LEU A 7 37.56 23.20 -3.88
C LEU A 7 37.28 21.71 -4.08
N ALA A 8 36.66 21.06 -3.10
CA ALA A 8 36.13 19.71 -3.27
C ALA A 8 34.92 19.79 -4.23
N LEU A 9 35.11 19.38 -5.48
CA LEU A 9 34.01 19.11 -6.41
C LEU A 9 33.24 17.89 -5.89
N ALA A 10 32.16 18.13 -5.15
CA ALA A 10 31.13 17.13 -4.92
C ALA A 10 30.46 16.84 -6.27
N GLY A 11 30.91 15.79 -6.95
CA GLY A 11 30.18 15.24 -8.10
C GLY A 11 28.79 14.76 -7.65
N PRO A 12 27.78 14.76 -8.53
CA PRO A 12 26.46 14.25 -8.19
C PRO A 12 26.61 12.79 -7.71
N LEU A 13 26.17 12.52 -6.48
CA LEU A 13 25.99 11.16 -6.00
C LEU A 13 25.03 10.48 -6.97
N ALA A 14 25.52 9.50 -7.72
CA ALA A 14 24.66 8.68 -8.56
C ALA A 14 23.70 7.93 -7.64
N VAL A 15 22.45 8.36 -7.59
CA VAL A 15 21.38 7.62 -6.92
C VAL A 15 21.08 6.41 -7.79
N SER A 16 21.46 5.22 -7.32
CA SER A 16 21.13 3.97 -8.00
C SER A 16 19.63 3.70 -7.87
N ALA A 17 18.90 3.78 -8.97
CA ALA A 17 17.50 3.38 -9.04
C ALA A 17 17.35 1.91 -8.63
N ALA A 18 16.48 1.63 -7.65
CA ALA A 18 16.18 0.25 -7.29
C ALA A 18 15.54 -0.45 -8.51
N SER A 19 16.04 -1.63 -8.85
CA SER A 19 15.52 -2.42 -9.96
C SER A 19 15.82 -3.90 -9.73
N GLY A 20 15.09 -4.77 -10.43
CA GLY A 20 15.31 -6.21 -10.35
C GLY A 20 14.09 -7.01 -10.75
N SER A 21 14.08 -8.28 -10.38
CA SER A 21 12.90 -9.14 -10.44
C SER A 21 12.18 -9.13 -9.10
N GLY A 22 10.86 -9.30 -9.13
CA GLY A 22 10.02 -9.34 -7.94
C GLY A 22 8.82 -10.27 -8.10
N HIS A 23 8.17 -10.50 -6.96
CA HIS A 23 6.95 -11.29 -6.83
C HIS A 23 5.79 -10.38 -6.45
N SER A 24 4.60 -10.65 -6.98
CA SER A 24 3.39 -9.91 -6.57
C SER A 24 2.47 -10.76 -5.71
N THR A 25 1.71 -10.07 -4.87
CA THR A 25 0.43 -10.55 -4.35
C THR A 25 -0.63 -9.47 -4.57
N ARG A 26 -1.82 -9.67 -4.01
CA ARG A 26 -2.94 -8.74 -4.06
C ARG A 26 -3.55 -8.61 -2.67
N TYR A 27 -3.91 -7.39 -2.29
CA TYR A 27 -4.58 -7.15 -1.02
C TYR A 27 -5.48 -5.91 -1.04
N TRP A 28 -6.39 -5.86 -0.08
CA TRP A 28 -7.09 -4.66 0.36
C TRP A 28 -7.62 -4.90 1.78
N ASP A 29 -6.90 -4.39 2.77
CA ASP A 29 -7.19 -4.57 4.20
C ASP A 29 -7.88 -3.36 4.84
N CYS A 30 -8.02 -2.27 4.08
CA CYS A 30 -8.52 -0.96 4.50
C CYS A 30 -7.66 -0.24 5.55
N CYS A 31 -6.56 -0.83 6.00
CA CYS A 31 -5.73 -0.26 7.04
C CYS A 31 -5.08 1.05 6.60
N LYS A 32 -4.78 1.92 7.56
CA LYS A 32 -3.91 3.08 7.34
C LYS A 32 -2.55 2.60 6.76
N PRO A 33 -2.16 3.03 5.55
CA PRO A 33 -0.89 2.62 4.96
C PRO A 33 0.31 3.14 5.76
N SER A 34 1.39 2.35 5.87
CA SER A 34 2.53 2.70 6.73
C SER A 34 3.24 3.99 6.34
N CYS A 35 3.27 4.36 5.05
CA CYS A 35 3.86 5.61 4.57
C CYS A 35 3.00 6.85 4.86
N SER A 36 1.83 6.66 5.48
CA SER A 36 0.95 7.75 5.94
C SER A 36 1.33 8.29 7.32
N TRP A 37 2.32 7.67 7.97
CA TRP A 37 2.90 8.17 9.21
C TRP A 37 4.00 9.18 8.92
N SER A 38 4.04 10.27 9.69
CA SER A 38 5.11 11.26 9.61
C SER A 38 6.48 10.65 9.94
N GLY A 39 7.53 11.12 9.27
CA GLY A 39 8.91 10.73 9.53
C GLY A 39 9.33 9.38 8.95
N LYS A 40 8.51 8.74 8.12
CA LYS A 40 8.85 7.46 7.47
C LYS A 40 9.84 7.61 6.31
N ALA A 41 9.79 8.72 5.58
CA ALA A 41 10.70 9.06 4.50
C ALA A 41 10.82 10.60 4.34
N ALA A 42 11.80 11.04 3.55
CA ALA A 42 11.94 12.44 3.14
C ALA A 42 10.96 12.76 2.00
N VAL A 43 9.81 13.31 2.36
CA VAL A 43 8.66 13.59 1.49
C VAL A 43 8.06 14.95 1.83
N ASN A 44 7.36 15.57 0.88
CA ASN A 44 6.62 16.83 1.09
C ASN A 44 5.51 16.70 2.16
N ALA A 45 4.83 15.54 2.18
CA ALA A 45 3.80 15.16 3.12
C ALA A 45 3.71 13.61 3.13
N PRO A 46 3.30 12.96 4.23
CA PRO A 46 3.01 11.54 4.24
C PRO A 46 1.89 11.18 3.25
N ALA A 47 1.80 9.90 2.88
CA ALA A 47 0.69 9.40 2.08
C ALA A 47 -0.66 9.73 2.76
N LEU A 48 -1.62 10.20 1.97
CA LEU A 48 -2.94 10.57 2.45
C LEU A 48 -3.69 9.35 3.02
N THR A 49 -4.49 9.60 4.04
CA THR A 49 -5.44 8.65 4.63
C THR A 49 -6.83 9.25 4.66
N CYS A 50 -7.85 8.42 4.71
CA CYS A 50 -9.24 8.86 4.74
C CYS A 50 -9.97 8.38 6.00
N ASP A 51 -11.06 9.05 6.33
CA ASP A 51 -12.03 8.53 7.30
C ASP A 51 -12.90 7.45 6.67
N LYS A 52 -13.77 6.84 7.48
CA LYS A 52 -14.68 5.77 7.02
C LYS A 52 -15.69 6.17 5.92
N ASN A 53 -15.81 7.46 5.63
CA ASN A 53 -16.66 7.97 4.56
C ASN A 53 -15.82 8.46 3.35
N ASP A 54 -14.55 8.04 3.29
CA ASP A 54 -13.57 8.42 2.27
C ASP A 54 -13.23 9.92 2.25
N ASN A 55 -13.40 10.64 3.38
CA ASN A 55 -12.94 12.03 3.47
C ASN A 55 -11.44 12.07 3.82
N PRO A 56 -10.61 12.81 3.09
CA PRO A 56 -9.20 13.03 3.42
C PRO A 56 -8.99 13.54 4.86
N ILE A 57 -8.11 12.86 5.60
CA ILE A 57 -7.69 13.25 6.96
C ILE A 57 -6.31 13.91 6.88
N SER A 58 -6.22 15.15 7.38
CA SER A 58 -4.94 15.87 7.50
C SER A 58 -4.14 15.52 8.75
N ASN A 59 -4.79 14.94 9.77
CA ASN A 59 -4.13 14.49 10.99
C ASN A 59 -3.34 13.20 10.74
N THR A 60 -2.05 13.34 10.48
CA THR A 60 -1.14 12.20 10.24
C THR A 60 -0.95 11.30 11.48
N ASN A 61 -1.37 11.75 12.67
CA ASN A 61 -1.35 10.95 13.90
C ASN A 61 -2.68 10.23 14.18
N ALA A 62 -3.68 10.34 13.29
CA ALA A 62 -4.92 9.59 13.41
C ALA A 62 -4.63 8.09 13.50
N VAL A 63 -5.27 7.42 14.47
CA VAL A 63 -5.05 6.01 14.78
C VAL A 63 -5.55 5.15 13.62
N ASN A 64 -4.77 4.12 13.28
CA ASN A 64 -5.07 3.18 12.21
C ASN A 64 -6.42 2.49 12.47
N GLY A 65 -7.32 2.47 11.49
CA GLY A 65 -8.64 1.82 11.55
C GLY A 65 -8.59 0.31 11.82
N CYS A 66 -7.42 -0.32 11.61
CA CYS A 66 -7.13 -1.70 11.99
C CYS A 66 -6.71 -1.87 13.46
N GLU A 67 -6.64 -0.79 14.22
CA GLU A 67 -6.41 -0.77 15.66
C GLU A 67 -7.69 -0.35 16.39
N GLY A 68 -7.84 -0.79 17.65
CA GLY A 68 -9.03 -0.46 18.45
C GLY A 68 -9.23 1.05 18.63
N GLY A 69 -10.38 1.57 18.22
CA GLY A 69 -10.68 3.01 18.28
C GLY A 69 -10.04 3.84 17.15
N GLY A 70 -9.47 3.18 16.14
CA GLY A 70 -8.96 3.79 14.93
C GLY A 70 -10.00 4.53 14.09
N SER A 71 -9.55 5.49 13.31
CA SER A 71 -10.41 6.29 12.41
C SER A 71 -9.77 6.64 11.07
N ALA A 72 -8.53 6.23 10.83
CA ALA A 72 -7.83 6.44 9.57
C ALA A 72 -7.68 5.13 8.79
N TYR A 73 -8.14 5.16 7.53
CA TYR A 73 -8.18 4.06 6.59
C TYR A 73 -7.39 4.41 5.32
N ALA A 74 -7.11 3.42 4.49
CA ALA A 74 -6.65 3.67 3.12
C ALA A 74 -7.78 4.36 2.33
N CYS A 75 -7.46 5.46 1.64
CA CYS A 75 -8.44 6.12 0.76
C CYS A 75 -8.85 5.17 -0.38
N THR A 76 -10.13 5.16 -0.74
CA THR A 76 -10.66 4.25 -1.77
C THR A 76 -10.05 4.52 -3.15
N ASN A 77 -9.61 5.76 -3.40
CA ASN A 77 -8.90 6.16 -4.61
C ASN A 77 -7.45 5.63 -4.69
N TYR A 78 -6.96 4.88 -3.69
CA TYR A 78 -5.77 4.02 -3.83
C TYR A 78 -6.06 2.73 -4.64
N SER A 79 -7.27 2.62 -5.19
CA SER A 79 -7.61 1.61 -6.19
C SER A 79 -6.77 1.74 -7.47
N PRO A 80 -6.47 0.63 -8.14
CA PRO A 80 -5.75 0.63 -9.41
C PRO A 80 -6.70 0.97 -10.57
N TRP A 81 -6.14 1.49 -11.67
CA TRP A 81 -6.90 1.78 -12.89
C TRP A 81 -6.07 1.58 -14.15
N ALA A 82 -6.76 1.29 -15.26
CA ALA A 82 -6.13 1.20 -16.57
C ALA A 82 -5.97 2.60 -17.17
N VAL A 83 -4.77 2.90 -17.68
CA VAL A 83 -4.52 4.07 -18.54
C VAL A 83 -4.89 3.69 -19.98
N ASN A 84 -4.40 2.54 -20.42
CA ASN A 84 -4.74 1.90 -21.68
C ASN A 84 -4.59 0.37 -21.54
N ASP A 85 -4.76 -0.39 -22.62
CA ASP A 85 -4.71 -1.86 -22.59
C ASP A 85 -3.35 -2.43 -22.14
N GLU A 86 -2.27 -1.65 -22.26
CA GLU A 86 -0.90 -2.06 -21.93
C GLU A 86 -0.37 -1.47 -20.61
N LEU A 87 -0.97 -0.37 -20.12
CA LEU A 87 -0.51 0.37 -18.96
C LEU A 87 -1.62 0.57 -17.92
N ALA A 88 -1.32 0.23 -16.67
CA ALA A 88 -2.12 0.60 -15.50
C ALA A 88 -1.31 1.42 -14.50
N TYR A 89 -2.01 2.16 -13.64
CA TYR A 89 -1.46 2.80 -12.45
C TYR A 89 -2.12 2.24 -11.20
N GLY A 90 -1.43 2.32 -10.06
CA GLY A 90 -1.98 1.94 -8.78
C GLY A 90 -1.01 2.12 -7.62
N PHE A 91 -1.28 1.40 -6.54
CA PHE A 91 -0.54 1.50 -5.28
C PHE A 91 -0.17 0.11 -4.78
N ALA A 92 0.88 0.03 -3.94
CA ALA A 92 1.34 -1.23 -3.41
C ALA A 92 1.94 -1.10 -2.01
N ALA A 93 1.90 -2.20 -1.26
CA ALA A 93 2.84 -2.43 -0.17
C ALA A 93 4.13 -3.02 -0.73
N THR A 94 5.29 -2.51 -0.33
CA THR A 94 6.57 -2.96 -0.89
C THR A 94 7.55 -3.44 0.16
N LYS A 95 8.32 -4.47 -0.19
CA LYS A 95 9.48 -4.92 0.57
C LYS A 95 10.65 -5.12 -0.39
N LEU A 96 11.61 -4.19 -0.42
CA LEU A 96 12.73 -4.25 -1.35
C LEU A 96 14.01 -4.73 -0.66
N SER A 97 14.76 -5.57 -1.36
CA SER A 97 16.07 -6.03 -0.87
C SER A 97 17.01 -4.85 -0.68
N GLY A 98 17.70 -4.79 0.47
CA GLY A 98 18.62 -3.70 0.81
C GLY A 98 17.97 -2.34 1.06
N GLY A 99 16.65 -2.25 1.03
CA GLY A 99 15.89 -1.02 1.28
C GLY A 99 15.31 -0.91 2.70
N SER A 100 14.67 0.22 2.96
CA SER A 100 13.83 0.45 4.14
C SER A 100 12.64 1.35 3.79
N GLU A 101 11.73 1.58 4.73
CA GLU A 101 10.63 2.54 4.52
C GLU A 101 11.14 3.91 4.08
N ALA A 102 12.29 4.35 4.59
CA ALA A 102 12.91 5.61 4.19
C ALA A 102 13.29 5.66 2.71
N SER A 103 13.62 4.52 2.10
CA SER A 103 14.00 4.44 0.68
C SER A 103 12.81 4.20 -0.25
N TRP A 104 11.80 3.42 0.17
CA TRP A 104 10.68 3.09 -0.72
C TRP A 104 9.40 3.88 -0.48
N CYS A 105 9.15 4.44 0.70
CA CYS A 105 7.90 5.15 0.93
C CYS A 105 7.74 6.30 -0.07
N CYS A 106 6.59 6.27 -0.73
CA CYS A 106 6.16 7.17 -1.80
C CYS A 106 7.01 7.16 -3.07
N ALA A 107 7.96 6.22 -3.21
CA ALA A 107 8.65 5.98 -4.47
C ALA A 107 7.72 5.28 -5.46
N CYS A 108 7.95 5.52 -6.76
CA CYS A 108 7.24 4.84 -7.82
C CYS A 108 8.12 3.83 -8.56
N TYR A 109 7.49 2.75 -9.00
CA TYR A 109 8.16 1.66 -9.71
C TYR A 109 7.35 1.27 -10.94
N ALA A 110 8.03 1.19 -12.08
CA ALA A 110 7.45 0.63 -13.29
C ALA A 110 7.66 -0.88 -13.29
N LEU A 111 6.57 -1.62 -13.13
CA LEU A 111 6.53 -3.07 -13.18
C LEU A 111 6.27 -3.51 -14.63
N THR A 112 6.97 -4.54 -15.09
CA THR A 112 6.65 -5.26 -16.32
C THR A 112 6.41 -6.72 -15.96
N PHE A 113 5.17 -7.17 -16.10
CA PHE A 113 4.80 -8.54 -15.73
C PHE A 113 5.47 -9.56 -16.65
N THR A 114 6.01 -10.64 -16.07
CA THR A 114 6.77 -11.67 -16.78
C THR A 114 6.05 -13.01 -16.84
N THR A 115 5.02 -13.21 -16.02
CA THR A 115 4.18 -14.41 -15.97
C THR A 115 2.68 -14.07 -15.90
N GLY A 116 1.82 -15.07 -16.01
CA GLY A 116 0.37 -14.91 -15.97
C GLY A 116 -0.24 -14.32 -17.26
N PRO A 117 -1.57 -14.09 -17.27
CA PRO A 117 -2.30 -13.57 -18.43
C PRO A 117 -1.89 -12.14 -18.79
N VAL A 118 -1.40 -11.37 -17.81
CA VAL A 118 -0.93 -9.97 -17.99
C VAL A 118 0.53 -9.86 -18.43
N LYS A 119 1.19 -10.96 -18.80
CA LYS A 119 2.60 -10.94 -19.21
C LYS A 119 2.84 -9.91 -20.32
N GLY A 120 3.84 -9.05 -20.11
CA GLY A 120 4.22 -7.96 -21.01
C GLY A 120 3.50 -6.64 -20.74
N LYS A 121 2.37 -6.65 -20.04
CA LYS A 121 1.72 -5.43 -19.57
C LYS A 121 2.57 -4.74 -18.50
N LYS A 122 2.38 -3.43 -18.37
CA LYS A 122 3.11 -2.58 -17.44
C LYS A 122 2.18 -1.96 -16.43
N MET A 123 2.67 -1.84 -15.20
CA MET A 123 1.95 -1.16 -14.13
C MET A 123 2.91 -0.22 -13.41
N ILE A 124 2.59 1.07 -13.30
CA ILE A 124 3.35 1.97 -12.42
C ILE A 124 2.65 2.03 -11.08
N VAL A 125 3.37 1.68 -10.02
CA VAL A 125 2.84 1.68 -8.66
C VAL A 125 3.58 2.68 -7.79
N GLN A 126 2.85 3.36 -6.91
CA GLN A 126 3.45 4.09 -5.80
C GLN A 126 3.44 3.21 -4.54
N SER A 127 4.58 3.12 -3.85
CA SER A 127 4.67 2.45 -2.56
C SER A 127 4.05 3.32 -1.45
N THR A 128 2.95 2.85 -0.87
CA THR A 128 2.24 3.54 0.23
C THR A 128 2.29 2.77 1.54
N ASN A 129 2.72 1.51 1.49
CA ASN A 129 2.80 0.62 2.65
C ASN A 129 4.04 -0.28 2.59
N THR A 130 4.31 -0.97 3.69
CA THR A 130 5.35 -2.02 3.77
C THR A 130 4.70 -3.37 4.03
N GLY A 131 5.04 -4.36 3.19
CA GLY A 131 4.70 -5.76 3.46
C GLY A 131 5.68 -6.39 4.43
N GLY A 132 5.35 -6.43 5.72
CA GLY A 132 6.26 -6.89 6.77
C GLY A 132 6.55 -8.40 6.75
N ASP A 133 5.65 -9.17 6.16
CA ASP A 133 5.65 -10.63 6.04
C ASP A 133 6.16 -11.13 4.67
N LEU A 134 6.50 -10.20 3.78
CA LEU A 134 6.83 -10.51 2.40
C LEU A 134 8.33 -10.77 2.21
N GLY A 135 8.65 -11.57 1.18
CA GLY A 135 10.03 -11.80 0.75
C GLY A 135 10.68 -10.55 0.16
N ASP A 136 11.97 -10.65 -0.16
CA ASP A 136 12.68 -9.58 -0.84
C ASP A 136 12.09 -9.32 -2.25
N ASN A 137 12.00 -8.03 -2.62
CA ASN A 137 11.44 -7.53 -3.87
C ASN A 137 9.97 -7.92 -4.09
N HIS A 138 9.18 -7.94 -3.03
CA HIS A 138 7.76 -8.24 -3.10
C HIS A 138 6.94 -6.96 -3.18
N PHE A 139 5.95 -6.94 -4.08
CA PHE A 139 4.95 -5.90 -4.22
C PHE A 139 3.55 -6.47 -4.00
N ASP A 140 2.92 -6.14 -2.88
CA ASP A 140 1.53 -6.49 -2.63
C ASP A 140 0.63 -5.41 -3.23
N LEU A 141 -0.03 -5.73 -4.34
CA LEU A 141 -0.76 -4.76 -5.14
C LEU A 141 -2.10 -4.44 -4.47
N MET A 142 -2.36 -3.14 -4.21
CA MET A 142 -3.65 -2.71 -3.67
C MET A 142 -4.72 -2.88 -4.74
N MET A 143 -5.66 -3.79 -4.50
CA MET A 143 -6.84 -3.96 -5.34
C MET A 143 -8.03 -4.40 -4.48
N PRO A 144 -9.14 -3.64 -4.45
CA PRO A 144 -10.32 -3.99 -3.67
C PRO A 144 -10.78 -5.42 -3.95
N GLY A 145 -10.98 -6.20 -2.89
CA GLY A 145 -11.35 -7.61 -3.00
C GLY A 145 -10.17 -8.53 -3.31
N GLY A 146 -8.92 -8.07 -3.19
CA GLY A 146 -7.70 -8.89 -3.23
C GLY A 146 -7.49 -9.75 -1.97
N GLY A 147 -8.26 -9.50 -0.91
CA GLY A 147 -8.15 -10.17 0.39
C GLY A 147 -7.59 -9.23 1.45
N VAL A 148 -8.12 -9.33 2.67
CA VAL A 148 -7.72 -8.47 3.80
C VAL A 148 -6.39 -8.92 4.43
N GLY A 149 -5.99 -10.18 4.22
CA GLY A 149 -4.76 -10.72 4.78
C GLY A 149 -4.82 -10.82 6.30
N ILE A 150 -3.77 -10.33 6.97
CA ILE A 150 -3.61 -10.47 8.43
C ILE A 150 -4.61 -9.60 9.20
N PHE A 151 -4.92 -8.41 8.69
CA PHE A 151 -5.76 -7.42 9.37
C PHE A 151 -7.04 -7.19 8.59
N ASP A 152 -8.16 -6.99 9.28
CA ASP A 152 -9.43 -6.61 8.63
C ASP A 152 -9.90 -5.26 9.18
N GLY A 153 -9.44 -4.18 8.56
CA GLY A 153 -9.96 -2.84 8.79
C GLY A 153 -11.28 -2.59 8.07
N CYS A 154 -11.57 -3.37 7.03
CA CYS A 154 -12.74 -3.14 6.18
C CYS A 154 -14.06 -3.37 6.92
N THR A 155 -14.09 -4.34 7.83
CA THR A 155 -15.24 -4.56 8.72
C THR A 155 -15.51 -3.34 9.59
N SER A 156 -14.48 -2.68 10.12
CA SER A 156 -14.66 -1.48 10.95
C SER A 156 -14.98 -0.23 10.11
N GLU A 157 -14.43 -0.12 8.90
CA GLU A 157 -14.67 0.98 7.98
C GLU A 157 -16.10 1.00 7.46
N PHE A 158 -16.52 -0.11 6.85
CA PHE A 158 -17.79 -0.19 6.12
C PHE A 158 -18.91 -0.85 6.93
N GLY A 159 -18.64 -1.27 8.16
CA GLY A 159 -19.59 -1.99 9.02
C GLY A 159 -19.88 -3.42 8.57
N LYS A 160 -19.16 -3.93 7.56
CA LYS A 160 -19.26 -5.29 7.03
C LYS A 160 -17.94 -5.70 6.36
N ALA A 161 -17.65 -6.99 6.35
CA ALA A 161 -16.56 -7.51 5.53
C ALA A 161 -16.86 -7.28 4.03
N LEU A 162 -15.82 -7.03 3.23
CA LEU A 162 -15.94 -6.90 1.77
C LEU A 162 -16.29 -8.23 1.07
N GLY A 163 -16.16 -9.36 1.77
CA GLY A 163 -16.38 -10.70 1.23
C GLY A 163 -15.13 -11.32 0.62
N GLY A 164 -15.26 -12.54 0.08
CA GLY A 164 -14.15 -13.33 -0.44
C GLY A 164 -13.32 -14.04 0.65
N ALA A 165 -12.28 -14.74 0.22
CA ALA A 165 -11.32 -15.38 1.10
C ALA A 165 -10.42 -14.36 1.79
N GLN A 166 -9.98 -14.67 3.02
CA GLN A 166 -9.05 -13.82 3.77
C GLN A 166 -7.79 -13.47 2.96
N TYR A 167 -7.21 -14.47 2.29
CA TYR A 167 -6.09 -14.31 1.36
C TYR A 167 -6.56 -14.61 -0.07
N GLY A 168 -6.27 -13.71 -1.01
CA GLY A 168 -6.71 -13.83 -2.41
C GLY A 168 -8.10 -13.28 -2.70
N GLY A 169 -8.92 -13.04 -1.66
CA GLY A 169 -10.16 -12.29 -1.74
C GLY A 169 -11.26 -12.97 -2.55
N ILE A 170 -12.01 -12.19 -3.31
CA ILE A 170 -13.14 -12.68 -4.11
C ILE A 170 -12.66 -13.52 -5.31
N SER A 171 -13.55 -14.34 -5.86
CA SER A 171 -13.23 -15.33 -6.90
C SER A 171 -13.84 -15.01 -8.26
N SER A 172 -14.81 -14.10 -8.31
CA SER A 172 -15.55 -13.74 -9.52
C SER A 172 -15.82 -12.24 -9.59
N ARG A 173 -15.82 -11.70 -10.82
CA ARG A 173 -16.07 -10.28 -11.10
C ARG A 173 -17.40 -9.78 -10.55
N SER A 174 -18.44 -10.62 -10.54
CA SER A 174 -19.78 -10.28 -10.04
C SER A 174 -19.82 -10.06 -8.52
N GLU A 175 -18.87 -10.59 -7.75
CA GLU A 175 -18.80 -10.32 -6.30
C GLU A 175 -18.53 -8.83 -6.00
N CYS A 176 -17.90 -8.11 -6.94
CA CYS A 176 -17.70 -6.66 -6.87
C CYS A 176 -19.02 -5.88 -6.76
N ASP A 177 -20.14 -6.40 -7.26
CA ASP A 177 -21.43 -5.69 -7.23
C ASP A 177 -21.93 -5.41 -5.81
N SER A 178 -21.44 -6.18 -4.83
CA SER A 178 -21.76 -6.04 -3.41
C SER A 178 -20.89 -5.05 -2.63
N PHE A 179 -19.83 -4.53 -3.26
CA PHE A 179 -18.84 -3.65 -2.64
C PHE A 179 -19.39 -2.23 -2.44
N PRO A 180 -18.82 -1.45 -1.50
CA PRO A 180 -19.01 0.00 -1.47
C PRO A 180 -18.75 0.61 -2.85
N GLU A 181 -19.55 1.59 -3.25
CA GLU A 181 -19.55 2.11 -4.62
C GLU A 181 -18.15 2.54 -5.10
N LEU A 182 -17.41 3.24 -4.24
CA LEU A 182 -16.08 3.76 -4.56
C LEU A 182 -15.01 2.68 -4.72
N LEU A 183 -15.27 1.43 -4.30
CA LEU A 183 -14.35 0.31 -4.45
C LEU A 183 -14.64 -0.57 -5.67
N LYS A 184 -15.79 -0.39 -6.33
CA LYS A 184 -16.23 -1.26 -7.42
C LYS A 184 -15.31 -1.19 -8.63
N ASP A 185 -14.87 0.00 -9.03
CA ASP A 185 -14.01 0.16 -10.20
C ASP A 185 -12.64 -0.50 -10.00
N GLY A 186 -12.02 -0.33 -8.83
CA GLY A 186 -10.80 -1.03 -8.46
C GLY A 186 -10.98 -2.55 -8.37
N CYS A 187 -12.14 -2.99 -7.87
CA CYS A 187 -12.51 -4.40 -7.83
C CYS A 187 -12.66 -5.00 -9.25
N HIS A 188 -13.36 -4.31 -10.15
CA HIS A 188 -13.54 -4.74 -11.53
C HIS A 188 -12.22 -4.72 -12.31
N TRP A 189 -11.34 -3.74 -12.07
CA TRP A 189 -10.01 -3.67 -12.68
C TRP A 189 -9.22 -4.98 -12.52
N ARG A 190 -9.35 -5.65 -11.36
CA ARG A 190 -8.70 -6.95 -11.11
C ARG A 190 -9.09 -8.01 -12.14
N PHE A 191 -10.36 -8.03 -12.55
CA PHE A 191 -10.88 -9.04 -13.48
C PHE A 191 -10.80 -8.57 -14.94
N ASP A 192 -10.78 -7.26 -15.17
CA ASP A 192 -10.80 -6.66 -16.49
C ASP A 192 -9.39 -6.47 -17.05
N TRP A 193 -8.67 -5.43 -16.61
CA TRP A 193 -7.34 -5.13 -17.14
C TRP A 193 -6.28 -6.11 -16.65
N PHE A 194 -6.39 -6.51 -15.38
CA PHE A 194 -5.45 -7.43 -14.73
C PHE A 194 -5.78 -8.91 -14.99
N GLU A 195 -6.88 -9.17 -15.72
CA GLU A 195 -7.25 -10.51 -16.21
C GLU A 195 -7.28 -11.59 -15.11
N ASN A 196 -7.59 -11.17 -13.87
CA ASN A 196 -7.55 -11.98 -12.66
C ASN A 196 -6.25 -12.79 -12.51
N ALA A 197 -5.11 -12.19 -12.89
CA ALA A 197 -3.80 -12.82 -12.77
C ALA A 197 -3.52 -13.21 -11.30
N ASP A 198 -3.12 -14.45 -11.09
CA ASP A 198 -2.79 -14.96 -9.76
C ASP A 198 -1.29 -14.80 -9.50
N ASN A 199 -0.95 -13.74 -8.77
CA ASN A 199 0.41 -13.43 -8.32
C ASN A 199 1.46 -13.45 -9.46
N PRO A 200 1.26 -12.67 -10.55
CA PRO A 200 2.23 -12.62 -11.64
C PRO A 200 3.58 -12.07 -11.15
N ASP A 201 4.65 -12.70 -11.58
CA ASP A 201 6.01 -12.20 -11.40
C ASP A 201 6.23 -10.98 -12.31
N PHE A 202 7.23 -10.17 -11.99
CA PHE A 202 7.58 -9.00 -12.77
C PHE A 202 9.07 -8.66 -12.68
N THR A 203 9.52 -7.84 -13.61
CA THR A 203 10.71 -6.99 -13.41
C THR A 203 10.28 -5.58 -13.05
N PHE A 204 11.06 -4.88 -12.24
CA PHE A 204 10.76 -3.50 -11.85
C PHE A 204 11.97 -2.58 -12.00
N GLU A 205 11.68 -1.31 -12.21
CA GLU A 205 12.63 -0.20 -12.13
C GLU A 205 11.99 0.97 -11.37
N GLN A 206 12.76 1.61 -10.48
CA GLN A 206 12.34 2.82 -9.80
C GLN A 206 12.33 3.98 -10.80
N VAL A 207 11.22 4.70 -10.84
CA VAL A 207 10.95 5.79 -11.78
C VAL A 207 10.45 7.01 -11.05
N GLN A 208 10.52 8.16 -11.73
CA GLN A 208 9.84 9.36 -11.28
C GLN A 208 8.32 9.09 -11.21
N CYS A 209 7.67 9.50 -10.12
CA CYS A 209 6.25 9.31 -9.93
C CYS A 209 5.41 10.11 -10.94
N PRO A 210 4.50 9.46 -11.69
CA PRO A 210 3.50 10.15 -12.48
C PRO A 210 2.64 11.08 -11.61
N LYS A 211 2.32 12.28 -12.12
CA LYS A 211 1.46 13.24 -11.44
C LYS A 211 0.11 12.64 -11.03
N ALA A 212 -0.43 11.70 -11.80
CA ALA A 212 -1.70 11.05 -11.48
C ALA A 212 -1.67 10.25 -10.16
N LEU A 213 -0.53 9.64 -9.79
CA LEU A 213 -0.36 8.97 -8.49
C LEU A 213 -0.13 9.98 -7.36
N LEU A 214 0.68 11.01 -7.63
CA LEU A 214 0.98 12.08 -6.66
C LEU A 214 -0.25 12.91 -6.28
N ASP A 215 -1.14 13.17 -7.24
CA ASP A 215 -2.37 13.94 -7.00
C ASP A 215 -3.36 13.17 -6.11
N ILE A 216 -3.27 11.84 -6.10
CA ILE A 216 -4.09 10.96 -5.26
C ILE A 216 -3.48 10.85 -3.85
N SER A 217 -2.19 10.52 -3.74
CA SER A 217 -1.56 10.27 -2.44
C SER A 217 -1.12 11.52 -1.71
N GLY A 218 -0.92 12.63 -2.41
CA GLY A 218 -0.31 13.84 -1.87
C GLY A 218 1.18 13.69 -1.49
N CYS A 219 1.76 12.50 -1.64
CA CYS A 219 3.09 12.17 -1.16
C CYS A 219 4.09 12.07 -2.30
N LYS A 220 5.05 12.98 -2.31
CA LYS A 220 6.15 13.05 -3.27
C LYS A 220 7.47 13.04 -2.50
N ARG A 221 8.38 12.16 -2.90
CA ARG A 221 9.74 12.11 -2.35
C ARG A 221 10.57 13.31 -2.77
N ASP A 222 11.47 13.75 -1.89
CA ASP A 222 12.43 14.82 -2.19
C ASP A 222 13.42 14.42 -3.29
N ASP A 223 13.74 13.12 -3.39
CA ASP A 223 14.66 12.57 -4.38
C ASP A 223 13.97 12.11 -5.69
N ASP A 224 12.66 12.30 -5.85
CA ASP A 224 11.85 11.80 -6.98
C ASP A 224 12.42 12.20 -8.36
N SER A 225 12.92 13.43 -8.48
CA SER A 225 13.54 13.93 -9.73
C SER A 225 14.92 13.36 -10.04
N SER A 226 15.47 12.53 -9.15
CA SER A 226 16.75 11.83 -9.37
C SER A 226 16.56 10.54 -10.18
N PHE A 227 15.32 10.08 -10.35
CA PHE A 227 14.98 8.86 -11.07
C PHE A 227 14.45 9.17 -12.48
N PRO A 228 14.61 8.27 -13.46
CA PRO A 228 14.13 8.50 -14.81
C PRO A 228 12.60 8.56 -14.85
N ALA A 229 12.05 9.45 -15.68
CA ALA A 229 10.65 9.37 -16.06
C ALA A 229 10.38 8.09 -16.86
N PHE A 230 9.21 7.48 -16.64
CA PHE A 230 8.77 6.32 -17.41
C PHE A 230 8.61 6.67 -18.89
N LYS A 231 9.11 5.81 -19.79
CA LYS A 231 9.18 6.07 -21.24
C LYS A 231 8.15 5.30 -22.09
N GLY A 232 7.11 4.73 -21.48
CA GLY A 232 6.03 4.04 -22.21
C GLY A 232 4.90 4.97 -22.67
N ASP A 233 3.95 4.43 -23.45
CA ASP A 233 2.75 5.16 -23.84
C ASP A 233 1.84 5.38 -22.63
N THR A 234 1.65 6.65 -22.27
CA THR A 234 0.81 7.10 -21.16
C THR A 234 -0.50 7.72 -21.63
N SER A 235 -0.80 7.60 -22.93
CA SER A 235 -2.02 8.11 -23.52
C SER A 235 -3.21 7.25 -23.07
N ALA A 236 -4.28 7.91 -22.66
CA ALA A 236 -5.53 7.23 -22.35
C ALA A 236 -6.07 6.54 -23.62
N SER A 237 -6.61 5.32 -23.48
CA SER A 237 -7.32 4.67 -24.59
C SER A 237 -8.47 5.56 -25.05
N LYS A 238 -8.43 5.97 -26.31
CA LYS A 238 -9.53 6.74 -26.92
C LYS A 238 -10.78 5.85 -26.89
N PRO A 239 -11.99 6.36 -26.57
CA PRO A 239 -13.20 5.58 -26.67
C PRO A 239 -13.28 5.00 -28.08
N GLN A 240 -13.17 3.68 -28.20
CA GLN A 240 -13.30 3.01 -29.48
C GLN A 240 -14.74 3.24 -29.93
N ALA A 241 -14.94 4.15 -30.89
CA ALA A 241 -16.22 4.29 -31.56
C ALA A 241 -16.53 2.93 -32.20
N SER A 242 -17.47 2.19 -31.61
CA SER A 242 -17.89 0.91 -32.14
C SER A 242 -18.53 1.14 -33.50
N SER A 243 -17.80 0.80 -34.56
CA SER A 243 -18.33 0.72 -35.91
C SER A 243 -19.19 -0.53 -36.03
N SER A 244 -20.39 -0.48 -35.45
CA SER A 244 -21.47 -1.41 -35.73
C SER A 244 -22.72 -0.64 -36.11
N ALA A 245 -22.60 0.16 -37.18
CA ALA A 245 -23.75 0.71 -37.87
C ALA A 245 -24.41 -0.40 -38.71
N LYS A 246 -25.25 -1.22 -38.06
CA LYS A 246 -26.24 -2.04 -38.77
C LYS A 246 -27.34 -1.10 -39.27
N LYS A 247 -27.25 -0.79 -40.57
CA LYS A 247 -28.21 -0.03 -41.36
C LYS A 247 -29.60 -0.67 -41.22
N THR A 248 -30.49 -0.03 -40.46
CA THR A 248 -31.91 -0.37 -40.45
C THR A 248 -32.67 0.89 -40.82
N THR A 249 -33.14 0.91 -42.06
CA THR A 249 -34.07 1.91 -42.59
C THR A 249 -35.43 1.69 -41.94
N SER A 250 -35.94 2.68 -41.22
CA SER A 250 -37.37 2.81 -40.91
C SER A 250 -37.73 4.27 -40.75
N ALA A 251 -38.91 4.59 -41.25
CA ALA A 251 -39.32 5.87 -41.80
C ALA A 251 -39.62 6.96 -40.76
N ALA A 252 -39.66 8.18 -41.29
CA ALA A 252 -39.95 9.44 -40.63
C ALA A 252 -41.31 9.48 -39.91
N ALA A 253 -41.31 10.15 -38.75
CA ALA A 253 -42.48 10.86 -38.24
C ALA A 253 -42.04 12.09 -37.43
N ALA A 254 -42.31 13.25 -38.03
CA ALA A 254 -42.59 14.59 -37.51
C ALA A 254 -42.02 15.06 -36.15
N ALA A 255 -41.32 16.19 -36.26
CA ALA A 255 -40.95 17.13 -35.21
C ALA A 255 -42.16 17.77 -34.49
N GLN A 256 -41.99 18.14 -33.21
CA GLN A 256 -41.93 19.55 -32.79
C GLN A 256 -41.47 19.71 -31.32
N PRO A 257 -40.99 20.92 -30.92
CA PRO A 257 -40.01 21.11 -29.86
C PRO A 257 -40.61 21.63 -28.55
N GLN A 258 -39.96 21.36 -27.42
CA GLN A 258 -40.17 22.14 -26.20
C GLN A 258 -38.87 22.66 -25.60
N LYS A 259 -38.99 23.92 -25.20
CA LYS A 259 -37.96 24.90 -24.95
C LYS A 259 -37.15 24.62 -23.69
N THR A 260 -35.90 24.99 -23.82
CA THR A 260 -35.00 25.43 -22.77
C THR A 260 -35.66 26.43 -21.81
N LYS A 261 -35.39 26.27 -20.51
CA LYS A 261 -35.31 27.39 -19.59
C LYS A 261 -34.00 27.29 -18.82
N ASP A 262 -33.16 28.29 -19.10
CA ASP A 262 -32.06 28.72 -18.28
C ASP A 262 -32.48 28.90 -16.82
N SER A 263 -31.59 28.51 -15.91
CA SER A 263 -31.41 29.22 -14.65
C SER A 263 -29.94 29.16 -14.29
N ALA A 264 -29.29 30.30 -14.51
CA ALA A 264 -27.94 30.62 -14.10
C ALA A 264 -27.81 30.61 -12.56
N PRO A 265 -26.57 30.57 -12.02
CA PRO A 265 -26.30 30.14 -10.65
C PRO A 265 -26.56 31.26 -9.65
N VAL A 266 -27.21 30.92 -8.54
CA VAL A 266 -27.34 31.83 -7.39
C VAL A 266 -26.04 31.82 -6.61
N VAL A 267 -25.28 32.90 -6.78
CA VAL A 267 -24.20 33.33 -5.90
C VAL A 267 -24.83 33.79 -4.58
N GLN A 268 -24.56 33.09 -3.48
CA GLN A 268 -24.74 33.64 -2.14
C GLN A 268 -23.39 33.88 -1.49
N LYS A 269 -23.02 35.17 -1.42
CA LYS A 269 -21.87 35.67 -0.68
C LYS A 269 -22.36 36.23 0.66
N SER A 270 -21.71 35.76 1.72
CA SER A 270 -21.41 36.41 3.00
C SER A 270 -22.28 37.61 3.43
N SER A 271 -23.01 37.43 4.52
CA SER A 271 -23.48 38.52 5.38
C SER A 271 -22.84 38.39 6.76
N THR A 272 -21.94 39.32 7.04
CA THR A 272 -21.37 39.64 8.34
C THR A 272 -22.45 40.22 9.27
N LYS A 273 -22.50 39.74 10.52
CA LYS A 273 -23.03 40.50 11.65
C LYS A 273 -22.28 40.14 12.93
N THR A 274 -21.60 41.14 13.45
CA THR A 274 -20.84 41.19 14.70
C THR A 274 -21.75 41.70 15.84
N ALA A 275 -21.70 41.04 17.00
CA ALA A 275 -21.95 41.53 18.37
C ALA A 275 -22.26 40.30 19.25
N ALA A 276 -21.79 40.11 20.48
CA ALA A 276 -20.83 40.80 21.34
C ALA A 276 -20.41 39.77 22.42
N GLN A 277 -19.17 39.86 22.83
CA GLN A 277 -18.52 39.11 23.91
C GLN A 277 -18.97 39.62 25.29
N PRO A 278 -18.97 38.77 26.33
CA PRO A 278 -18.49 39.20 27.64
C PRO A 278 -17.25 38.40 28.06
N GLU A 279 -16.24 39.15 28.49
CA GLU A 279 -14.96 38.69 29.04
C GLU A 279 -15.01 38.75 30.60
N PRO A 280 -13.93 38.46 31.34
CA PRO A 280 -13.75 37.20 32.08
C PRO A 280 -13.76 37.39 33.61
N THR A 281 -14.07 36.33 34.37
CA THR A 281 -13.81 36.29 35.81
C THR A 281 -12.53 35.52 36.13
N LYS A 282 -11.58 36.23 36.76
CA LYS A 282 -10.27 35.76 37.28
C LYS A 282 -10.39 34.81 38.48
N PRO A 283 -9.28 34.12 38.86
CA PRO A 283 -9.27 32.89 39.66
C PRO A 283 -9.11 33.14 41.17
N ALA A 284 -9.62 32.20 41.97
CA ALA A 284 -9.40 32.14 43.41
C ALA A 284 -8.27 31.15 43.78
N GLU A 285 -7.56 31.51 44.85
CA GLU A 285 -6.26 31.03 45.28
C GLU A 285 -6.26 29.69 46.04
N LYS A 286 -5.04 29.14 46.08
CA LYS A 286 -4.50 28.00 46.83
C LYS A 286 -4.48 28.24 48.37
N PRO A 287 -4.40 27.18 49.19
CA PRO A 287 -3.57 27.23 50.39
C PRO A 287 -2.46 26.17 50.41
N THR A 288 -1.40 26.52 51.12
CA THR A 288 -0.05 25.92 51.07
C THR A 288 0.25 25.12 52.33
N SER A 289 0.87 23.95 52.14
CA SER A 289 1.88 23.24 52.97
C SER A 289 1.72 23.07 54.49
N THR A 290 1.85 21.81 54.94
CA THR A 290 2.72 21.43 56.08
C THR A 290 3.38 20.05 55.84
N LYS A 291 4.71 20.01 55.97
CA LYS A 291 5.67 18.88 56.15
C LYS A 291 6.23 19.03 57.60
N PRO A 292 6.91 18.10 58.34
CA PRO A 292 7.72 16.87 58.05
C PRO A 292 7.31 15.61 58.90
N ALA A 293 7.89 14.40 58.88
CA ALA A 293 9.28 13.93 58.73
C ALA A 293 9.40 12.39 58.47
N ALA A 294 10.56 12.00 57.91
CA ALA A 294 11.42 10.81 58.14
C ALA A 294 11.04 9.36 57.70
N LYS A 295 12.10 8.70 57.19
CA LYS A 295 12.38 7.34 56.62
C LYS A 295 12.32 6.19 57.67
N PRO A 296 12.47 4.86 57.35
CA PRO A 296 13.47 4.17 56.46
C PRO A 296 12.85 3.14 55.47
N GLN A 297 13.34 2.80 54.26
CA GLN A 297 14.60 2.25 53.70
C GLN A 297 14.83 0.73 53.87
N THR A 298 14.69 -0.04 52.78
CA THR A 298 15.36 -1.32 52.36
C THR A 298 14.71 -1.76 51.02
N ASP A 299 15.26 -2.54 50.09
CA ASP A 299 16.59 -2.79 49.53
C ASP A 299 16.36 -3.33 48.09
N LYS A 300 17.30 -3.07 47.18
CA LYS A 300 17.22 -3.40 45.74
C LYS A 300 18.22 -4.52 45.40
N PRO A 301 17.86 -5.58 44.66
CA PRO A 301 18.85 -6.54 44.19
C PRO A 301 19.60 -6.09 42.92
N VAL A 302 20.84 -6.55 42.87
CA VAL A 302 21.97 -6.18 42.02
C VAL A 302 21.92 -6.83 40.63
N ALA A 303 22.34 -6.07 39.61
CA ALA A 303 22.61 -6.55 38.25
C ALA A 303 24.07 -7.01 38.12
N THR A 304 24.29 -8.20 37.56
CA THR A 304 25.61 -8.74 37.22
C THR A 304 25.95 -8.52 35.74
N LYS A 305 27.19 -8.08 35.52
CA LYS A 305 27.85 -7.76 34.25
C LYS A 305 28.41 -9.02 33.57
N PRO A 306 28.42 -9.10 32.22
CA PRO A 306 29.42 -9.92 31.51
C PRO A 306 30.53 -9.07 30.89
N ALA A 307 31.75 -9.63 30.92
CA ALA A 307 32.98 -9.06 30.40
C ALA A 307 33.14 -9.21 28.88
N ALA A 308 33.95 -8.33 28.28
CA ALA A 308 34.31 -8.33 26.87
C ALA A 308 35.65 -9.07 26.62
N THR A 309 35.74 -9.78 25.49
CA THR A 309 37.00 -10.23 24.88
C THR A 309 36.97 -10.05 23.36
N LYS A 310 38.11 -9.62 22.80
CA LYS A 310 38.37 -9.24 21.39
C LYS A 310 39.02 -10.44 20.61
N PRO A 311 39.43 -10.33 19.33
CA PRO A 311 38.92 -11.13 18.20
C PRO A 311 39.93 -12.18 17.66
N ALA A 312 39.44 -13.16 16.89
CA ALA A 312 40.28 -14.03 16.06
C ALA A 312 39.71 -14.15 14.63
N GLN A 313 40.56 -13.92 13.62
CA GLN A 313 40.33 -14.26 12.21
C GLN A 313 40.90 -15.67 11.90
N PRO A 314 40.94 -16.13 10.63
CA PRO A 314 39.91 -16.89 9.95
C PRO A 314 40.34 -18.35 9.74
N ILE A 315 39.42 -19.32 9.87
CA ILE A 315 39.71 -20.73 9.60
C ILE A 315 38.74 -21.23 8.53
N ASN A 316 39.31 -21.63 7.39
CA ASN A 316 38.66 -22.34 6.30
C ASN A 316 37.86 -23.54 6.82
N LYS A 317 36.60 -23.70 6.37
CA LYS A 317 35.84 -24.94 6.54
C LYS A 317 35.30 -25.47 5.21
N PRO A 318 35.31 -26.80 4.97
CA PRO A 318 34.89 -27.42 3.72
C PRO A 318 33.37 -27.49 3.55
N LYS A 319 32.99 -27.58 2.28
CA LYS A 319 31.71 -28.01 1.67
C LYS A 319 30.75 -28.75 2.61
N THR A 320 29.58 -28.16 2.90
CA THR A 320 28.47 -28.85 3.61
C THR A 320 27.12 -28.67 2.91
N THR A 321 26.45 -29.82 2.80
CA THR A 321 25.13 -30.19 2.31
C THR A 321 24.00 -29.28 2.79
N GLN A 322 23.09 -28.92 1.87
CA GLN A 322 21.93 -28.07 2.16
C GLN A 322 20.97 -28.77 3.13
N LYS A 323 20.71 -28.14 4.28
CA LYS A 323 19.73 -28.57 5.27
C LYS A 323 18.37 -27.99 4.85
N ALA A 324 17.39 -28.84 4.59
CA ALA A 324 16.04 -28.43 4.21
C ALA A 324 15.41 -27.54 5.28
N SER A 325 15.02 -26.33 4.90
CA SER A 325 14.27 -25.38 5.73
C SER A 325 12.81 -25.83 5.87
N VAL A 326 12.32 -25.97 7.10
CA VAL A 326 10.91 -26.29 7.40
C VAL A 326 10.02 -25.07 7.18
N VAL A 327 8.79 -25.28 6.70
CA VAL A 327 7.81 -24.21 6.40
C VAL A 327 7.14 -23.71 7.69
N PRO A 328 7.16 -22.40 8.00
CA PRO A 328 6.55 -21.87 9.23
C PRO A 328 5.03 -22.12 9.31
N ALA A 329 4.49 -22.08 10.54
CA ALA A 329 3.05 -22.15 10.76
C ALA A 329 2.31 -21.09 9.93
N TYR A 330 1.18 -21.47 9.35
CA TYR A 330 0.32 -20.68 8.46
C TYR A 330 0.85 -20.39 7.05
N TYR A 331 2.02 -20.93 6.66
CA TYR A 331 2.54 -20.80 5.30
C TYR A 331 2.19 -22.00 4.42
N GLN A 332 2.22 -21.79 3.10
CA GLN A 332 1.90 -22.82 2.12
C GLN A 332 2.95 -23.95 2.15
N CYS A 333 2.49 -25.15 2.46
CA CYS A 333 3.31 -26.36 2.52
C CYS A 333 2.98 -27.33 1.39
N GLY A 334 1.99 -27.05 0.55
CA GLY A 334 1.62 -27.93 -0.54
C GLY A 334 0.66 -27.27 -1.52
N GLY A 335 0.35 -27.98 -2.60
CA GLY A 335 -0.47 -27.43 -3.67
C GLY A 335 -0.47 -28.34 -4.90
N SER A 336 -0.66 -27.74 -6.07
CA SER A 336 -0.72 -28.50 -7.33
C SER A 336 0.54 -29.33 -7.56
N LYS A 337 0.41 -30.46 -8.28
CA LYS A 337 1.56 -31.31 -8.65
C LYS A 337 2.64 -30.55 -9.43
N SER A 338 2.27 -29.49 -10.15
CA SER A 338 3.22 -28.65 -10.88
C SER A 338 4.07 -27.79 -9.94
N ALA A 339 3.49 -27.29 -8.83
CA ALA A 339 4.20 -26.47 -7.84
C ALA A 339 4.92 -27.32 -6.78
N TYR A 340 4.38 -28.50 -6.45
CA TYR A 340 4.92 -29.44 -5.47
C TYR A 340 5.13 -30.83 -6.10
N PRO A 341 6.09 -30.97 -7.04
CA PRO A 341 6.30 -32.23 -7.77
C PRO A 341 6.77 -33.37 -6.86
N ASN A 342 7.38 -33.03 -5.73
CA ASN A 342 7.86 -33.99 -4.72
C ASN A 342 6.91 -34.12 -3.51
N GLY A 343 5.69 -33.60 -3.62
CA GLY A 343 4.70 -33.57 -2.53
C GLY A 343 4.90 -32.41 -1.56
N ASN A 344 4.14 -32.45 -0.47
CA ASN A 344 4.08 -31.38 0.52
C ASN A 344 5.40 -31.23 1.29
N LEU A 345 5.77 -29.99 1.58
CA LEU A 345 6.90 -29.61 2.42
C LEU A 345 6.60 -29.84 3.91
N ALA A 346 7.66 -30.09 4.68
CA ALA A 346 7.57 -30.29 6.12
C ALA A 346 7.31 -28.96 6.85
N CYS A 347 6.30 -28.95 7.72
CA CYS A 347 5.98 -27.80 8.55
C CYS A 347 6.88 -27.69 9.78
N ALA A 348 7.01 -26.47 10.31
CA ALA A 348 7.68 -26.19 11.57
C ALA A 348 7.02 -26.94 12.74
N THR A 349 7.80 -27.19 13.79
CA THR A 349 7.34 -27.90 14.99
C THR A 349 6.08 -27.26 15.55
N GLY A 350 5.07 -28.08 15.84
CA GLY A 350 3.77 -27.62 16.33
C GLY A 350 2.76 -27.33 15.22
N SER A 351 3.06 -27.67 13.95
CA SER A 351 2.14 -27.51 12.82
C SER A 351 2.19 -28.72 11.87
N LYS A 352 1.11 -28.95 11.13
CA LYS A 352 0.98 -30.02 10.13
C LYS A 352 0.51 -29.46 8.80
N CYS A 353 0.97 -30.05 7.69
CA CYS A 353 0.54 -29.62 6.36
C CYS A 353 -0.86 -30.14 6.06
N VAL A 354 -1.86 -29.26 6.03
CA VAL A 354 -3.28 -29.58 5.78
C VAL A 354 -3.66 -29.12 4.39
N LYS A 355 -4.20 -30.05 3.58
CA LYS A 355 -4.75 -29.74 2.26
C LYS A 355 -6.05 -28.95 2.40
N GLN A 356 -6.08 -27.75 1.84
CA GLN A 356 -7.29 -26.92 1.81
C GLN A 356 -8.05 -27.11 0.50
N ASN A 357 -7.32 -27.17 -0.62
CA ASN A 357 -7.85 -27.53 -1.93
C ASN A 357 -6.77 -28.18 -2.79
N GLU A 358 -7.04 -28.44 -4.08
CA GLU A 358 -6.08 -29.12 -4.97
C GLU A 358 -4.84 -28.28 -5.32
N TYR A 359 -4.93 -26.95 -5.19
CA TYR A 359 -3.86 -26.01 -5.52
C TYR A 359 -3.14 -25.49 -4.27
N TYR A 360 -3.68 -25.74 -3.06
CA TYR A 360 -3.19 -25.13 -1.83
C TYR A 360 -3.32 -26.05 -0.60
N SER A 361 -2.21 -26.21 0.12
CA SER A 361 -2.11 -26.82 1.44
C SER A 361 -1.29 -25.91 2.36
N GLN A 362 -1.69 -25.78 3.63
CA GLN A 362 -1.09 -24.84 4.58
C GLN A 362 -0.60 -25.56 5.83
N CYS A 363 0.50 -25.10 6.42
CA CYS A 363 0.90 -25.52 7.76
C CYS A 363 -0.11 -25.00 8.77
N VAL A 364 -0.93 -25.86 9.34
CA VAL A 364 -1.90 -25.50 10.38
C VAL A 364 -1.34 -25.95 11.72
N PRO A 365 -1.30 -25.10 12.76
CA PRO A 365 -0.92 -25.52 14.10
C PRO A 365 -1.74 -26.70 14.60
N ASN A 366 -1.10 -27.58 15.37
CA ASN A 366 -1.71 -28.80 15.88
C ASN A 366 -2.86 -28.55 16.86
#